data_AF-Q798Q1-F1
#
_entry.id   AF-Q798Q1-F1
#
_cell.length_a   1.000
_cell.length_b   1.000
_cell.length_c   1.000
_cell.angle_alpha   90.00
_cell.angle_beta   90.00
_cell.angle_gamma   90.00
#
_symmetry.space_group_name_H-M   'P 1'
#
loop_
_entity.id
_entity.type
_entity.pdbx_description
1 polymer ?
#
loop_
_entity_poly.entity_id
_entity_poly.type
_entity_poly.pdbx_seq_one_letter_code
_entity_poly.pdbx_strand_id
1 'polypeptide(L)' 'EEIVGDWQGLYREFRDLIESLPRSPTTAQLELLLDELTGLRTDILNRLESRVKSAKQRRNADYIER' A
#
# COMPACT_ATOMS: atom_id res chain seq x y z
N GLU A 1 -6.65 -9.40 -16.02
CA GLU A 1 -6.06 -9.68 -14.70
C GLU A 1 -6.63 -8.69 -13.70
N GLU A 2 -7.54 -9.13 -12.83
CA GLU A 2 -7.93 -8.34 -11.67
C GLU A 2 -6.77 -8.47 -10.68
N ILE A 3 -6.07 -7.37 -10.42
CA ILE A 3 -5.10 -7.35 -9.33
C ILE A 3 -5.94 -7.54 -8.07
N VAL A 4 -5.95 -8.76 -7.54
CA VAL A 4 -6.53 -9.07 -6.22
C VAL A 4 -6.07 -7.98 -5.27
N GLY A 5 -6.85 -7.51 -4.31
CA GLY A 5 -6.43 -6.49 -3.35
C GLY A 5 -7.10 -5.14 -3.55
N ASP A 6 -7.37 -4.49 -2.42
CA ASP A 6 -8.17 -3.27 -2.33
C ASP A 6 -7.35 -2.03 -2.70
N TRP A 7 -6.90 -1.97 -3.96
CA TRP A 7 -6.13 -0.84 -4.50
C TRP A 7 -7.01 0.40 -4.67
N GLN A 8 -8.30 0.19 -4.95
CA GLN A 8 -9.30 1.24 -5.03
C GLN A 8 -9.51 1.93 -3.67
N GLY A 9 -9.57 1.18 -2.57
CA GLY A 9 -9.64 1.72 -1.22
C GLY A 9 -8.38 2.48 -0.85
N LEU A 10 -7.20 1.91 -1.11
CA LEU A 10 -5.91 2.61 -0.90
C LEU A 10 -5.82 3.93 -1.66
N TYR A 11 -6.26 3.94 -2.92
CA TYR A 11 -6.31 5.17 -3.73
C TYR A 11 -7.32 6.19 -3.19
N ARG A 12 -8.46 5.73 -2.69
CA ARG A 12 -9.46 6.59 -2.05
C ARG A 12 -8.92 7.20 -0.75
N GLU A 13 -8.22 6.42 0.05
CA GLU A 13 -7.58 6.87 1.30
C GLU A 13 -6.51 7.92 1.02
N PHE A 14 -5.64 7.67 0.03
CA PHE A 14 -4.68 8.66 -0.46
C PHE A 14 -5.37 9.96 -0.91
N ARG A 15 -6.47 9.83 -1.67
CA ARG A 15 -7.19 11.00 -2.18
C ARG A 15 -7.82 11.79 -1.04
N ASP A 16 -8.45 11.12 -0.07
CA ASP A 16 -9.07 11.75 1.10
C ASP A 16 -8.03 12.54 1.92
N LEU A 17 -6.84 11.96 2.10
CA LEU A 17 -5.70 12.62 2.77
C LEU A 17 -5.31 13.94 2.09
N ILE A 18 -5.26 13.95 0.75
CA ILE A 18 -4.90 15.13 -0.04
C ILE A 18 -6.06 16.13 -0.10
N GLU A 19 -7.30 15.67 -0.22
CA GLU A 19 -8.51 16.51 -0.25
C GLU A 19 -8.80 17.14 1.11
N SER A 20 -8.36 16.53 2.21
CA SER A 20 -8.46 17.08 3.56
C SER A 20 -7.49 18.24 3.82
N LEU A 21 -6.53 18.51 2.93
CA LEU A 21 -5.59 19.61 3.12
C LEU A 21 -6.27 20.97 2.86
N PRO A 22 -6.06 21.96 3.75
CA PRO A 22 -6.51 23.31 3.47
C PRO A 22 -5.71 23.91 2.30
N ARG A 23 -6.24 24.96 1.66
CA ARG A 23 -5.54 25.68 0.56
C ARG A 23 -4.16 26.21 0.94
N SER A 24 -3.89 26.38 2.23
CA SER A 24 -2.59 26.80 2.75
C SER A 24 -2.26 25.95 3.98
N PRO A 25 -1.68 24.76 3.78
CA PRO A 25 -1.30 23.90 4.87
C PRO A 25 -0.11 24.49 5.61
N THR A 26 -0.06 24.29 6.92
CA THR A 26 1.12 24.60 7.73
C THR A 26 2.18 23.51 7.58
N THR A 27 3.43 23.84 7.90
CA THR A 27 4.55 22.88 7.84
C THR A 27 4.25 21.61 8.66
N ALA A 28 3.68 21.77 9.86
CA ALA A 28 3.29 20.64 10.70
C ALA A 28 2.23 19.72 10.05
N GLN A 29 1.29 20.28 9.27
CA GLN A 29 0.29 19.50 8.53
C GLN A 29 0.93 18.74 7.36
N LEU A 30 1.92 19.35 6.70
CA LEU A 30 2.69 18.70 5.63
C LEU A 30 3.58 17.57 6.18
N GLU A 31 4.19 17.77 7.35
CA GLU A 31 4.98 16.74 8.02
C GLU A 31 4.12 15.55 8.44
N LEU A 32 2.93 15.82 9.01
CA LEU A 32 1.96 14.77 9.35
C LEU A 32 1.50 14.00 8.10
N LEU A 33 1.14 14.71 7.04
CA LEU A 33 0.75 14.12 5.76
C LEU A 33 1.87 13.23 5.19
N LEU A 34 3.12 13.69 5.27
CA LEU A 34 4.27 12.95 4.78
C LEU A 34 4.47 11.65 5.58
N ASP A 35 4.28 11.69 6.90
CA ASP A 35 4.34 10.51 7.76
C ASP A 35 3.26 9.48 7.37
N GLU A 36 2.01 9.94 7.22
CA GLU A 36 0.89 9.09 6.79
C GLU A 36 1.09 8.49 5.39
N LEU A 37 1.56 9.28 4.42
CA LEU A 37 1.92 8.80 3.08
C LEU A 37 3.07 7.78 3.12
N THR A 38 4.03 7.94 4.03
CA THR A 38 5.14 7.00 4.23
C THR A 38 4.64 5.69 4.84
N GLY A 39 3.67 5.76 5.76
CA GLY A 39 2.96 4.61 6.29
C GLY A 39 2.22 3.84 5.20
N LEU A 40 1.42 4.54 4.39
CA LEU A 40 0.66 3.95 3.27
C LEU A 40 1.59 3.29 2.24
N ARG A 41 2.72 3.92 1.90
CA ARG A 41 3.75 3.32 1.04
C ARG A 41 4.30 2.03 1.62
N THR A 42 4.57 2.02 2.92
CA THR A 42 5.14 0.85 3.62
C THR A 42 4.13 -0.30 3.64
N ASP A 43 2.84 -0.04 3.87
CA ASP A 43 1.79 -1.05 3.82
C ASP A 43 1.66 -1.68 2.41
N ILE A 44 1.70 -0.84 1.37
CA ILE A 44 1.69 -1.29 -0.03
C ILE A 44 2.90 -2.20 -0.31
N LEU A 45 4.10 -1.79 0.11
CA LEU A 45 5.31 -2.60 -0.07
C LEU A 45 5.21 -3.93 0.68
N ASN A 46 4.72 -3.93 1.93
CA ASN A 46 4.52 -5.14 2.71
C ASN A 46 3.49 -6.09 2.08
N ARG A 47 2.40 -5.56 1.52
CA ARG A 47 1.39 -6.36 0.79
C ARG A 47 1.97 -6.96 -0.49
N LEU A 48 2.73 -6.19 -1.26
CA LEU A 48 3.39 -6.67 -2.48
C LEU A 48 4.45 -7.72 -2.16
N GLU A 49 5.29 -7.47 -1.16
CA GLU A 49 6.31 -8.42 -0.72
C GLU A 49 5.67 -9.72 -0.21
N SER A 50 4.63 -9.61 0.62
CA SER A 50 3.87 -10.77 1.12
C SER A 50 3.30 -11.59 -0.03
N ARG A 51 2.77 -10.96 -1.08
CA ARG A 51 2.29 -11.66 -2.28
C ARG A 51 3.39 -12.36 -3.04
N VAL A 52 4.53 -11.69 -3.25
CA VAL A 52 5.68 -12.30 -3.93
C VAL A 52 6.18 -13.50 -3.13
N LYS A 53 6.24 -13.40 -1.80
CA LYS A 53 6.60 -14.52 -0.91
C LYS A 53 5.58 -15.66 -0.98
N SER A 54 4.28 -15.37 -0.89
CA SER A 54 3.22 -16.39 -1.01
C SER A 54 3.21 -17.07 -2.38
N ALA A 55 3.42 -16.32 -3.46
CA ALA A 55 3.54 -16.88 -4.81
C ALA A 55 4.76 -17.80 -4.94
N LYS A 56 5.90 -17.42 -4.33
CA LYS A 56 7.11 -18.26 -4.28
C LYS A 56 6.89 -19.53 -3.45
N GLN A 57 6.18 -19.45 -2.33
CA GLN A 57 5.88 -20.60 -1.48
C GLN A 57 4.94 -21.60 -2.17
N ARG A 58 3.92 -21.14 -2.91
CA ARG A 58 3.06 -22.01 -3.71
C ARG A 58 3.86 -22.77 -4.80
N ARG A 59 4.79 -22.08 -5.47
CA ARG A 59 5.69 -22.71 -6.46
C ARG A 59 6.62 -23.76 -5.85
N ASN A 60 7.08 -23.57 -4.62
CA ASN A 60 7.90 -24.56 -3.92
C ASN A 60 7.09 -25.77 -3.48
N ALA A 61 5.83 -25.59 -3.05
CA ALA A 61 4.95 -26.71 -2.70
C ALA A 61 4.69 -27.62 -3.91
N ASP A 62 4.41 -27.03 -5.08
CA ASP A 62 4.18 -27.74 -6.35
C ASP A 62 5.41 -28.55 -6.83
N TYR A 63 6.61 -28.16 -6.41
CA TYR A 63 7.88 -28.84 -6.76
C TYR A 63 8.22 -30.01 -5.84
N ILE A 64 7.74 -30.02 -4.59
CA ILE A 64 8.01 -31.11 -3.63
C ILE A 64 7.05 -32.30 -3.83
N GLU A 65 5.94 -32.10 -4.54
CA GLU A 65 4.94 -33.13 -4.84
C GLU A 65 5.15 -33.86 -6.19
N ARG A 66 6.33 -33.74 -6.82
CA ARG A 66 6.70 -34.48 -8.05
C ARG A 66 7.92 -35.39 -7.87
#